data_AF-A0A7V1LJH1-F1
#
_entry.id   AF-A0A7V1LJH1-F1
#
_cell.length_a   1.000
_cell.length_b   1.000
_cell.length_c   1.000
_cell.angle_alpha   90.00
_cell.angle_beta   90.00
_cell.angle_gamma   90.00
#
_symmetry.space_group_name_H-M   'P 1'
#
loop_
_entity.id
_entity.type
_entity.pdbx_description
1 polymer ?
#
loop_
_entity_poly.entity_id
_entity_poly.type
_entity_poly.pdbx_seq_one_letter_code
_entity_poly.pdbx_strand_id
1 'polypeptide(L)'
;MNKYVLLHIMIVQLLYFSSCQKATEPIINSSNPDTTSHDFTWQFDTLAYPRSDQTLIDGLWGSSENDVYAVGHNDRGVGQIWHWNGSEWKSLVN
;
A
#
# COMPACT_ATOMS: atom_id res chain seq x y z
N MET A 1 -37.71 -44.63 -10.96
CA MET A 1 -36.53 -43.75 -11.18
C MET A 1 -35.37 -44.62 -11.65
N ASN A 2 -34.75 -44.33 -12.80
CA ASN A 2 -33.73 -45.19 -13.41
C ASN A 2 -32.42 -45.13 -12.60
N LYS A 3 -31.84 -46.29 -12.26
CA LYS A 3 -30.59 -46.40 -11.47
C LYS A 3 -29.43 -45.58 -12.05
N TYR A 4 -29.41 -45.37 -13.37
CA TYR A 4 -28.40 -44.54 -14.03
C TYR A 4 -28.59 -43.03 -13.78
N VAL A 5 -29.82 -42.57 -13.57
CA VAL A 5 -30.13 -41.16 -13.24
C VAL A 5 -29.66 -40.83 -11.82
N LEU A 6 -29.89 -41.74 -10.87
CA LEU A 6 -29.38 -41.62 -9.50
C LEU A 6 -27.84 -41.58 -9.45
N LEU A 7 -27.17 -42.42 -10.24
CA LEU A 7 -25.71 -42.46 -10.31
C LEU A 7 -25.12 -41.15 -10.88
N HIS A 8 -25.73 -40.56 -11.91
CA HIS A 8 -25.28 -39.28 -12.44
C HIS A 8 -25.45 -38.13 -11.45
N ILE A 9 -26.57 -38.09 -10.71
CA ILE A 9 -26.79 -37.07 -9.67
C ILE A 9 -25.68 -37.15 -8.61
N MET A 10 -25.31 -38.36 -8.16
CA MET A 10 -24.25 -38.55 -7.18
C MET A 10 -22.87 -38.11 -7.68
N ILE A 11 -22.52 -38.40 -8.95
CA ILE A 11 -21.24 -37.99 -9.53
C ILE A 11 -21.14 -36.47 -9.64
N VAL A 12 -22.21 -35.79 -10.07
CA VAL A 12 -22.25 -34.33 -10.17
C VAL A 12 -22.10 -33.67 -8.80
N GLN A 13 -22.73 -34.23 -7.77
CA GLN A 13 -22.57 -33.77 -6.39
C GLN A 13 -21.13 -33.95 -5.91
N LEU A 14 -20.53 -35.11 -6.16
CA LEU A 14 -19.14 -35.39 -5.76
C LEU A 14 -18.17 -34.39 -6.40
N LEU A 15 -18.34 -34.11 -7.70
CA LEU A 15 -17.51 -33.15 -8.43
C LEU A 15 -17.68 -31.71 -7.93
N TYR A 16 -18.87 -31.36 -7.43
CA TYR A 16 -19.13 -30.06 -6.80
C TYR A 16 -18.37 -29.92 -5.46
N PHE A 17 -18.31 -30.98 -4.67
CA PHE A 17 -17.59 -30.98 -3.38
C PHE A 17 -16.06 -31.11 -3.52
N SER A 18 -15.58 -31.55 -4.68
CA SER A 18 -14.15 -31.56 -5.02
C SER A 18 -13.57 -30.18 -5.36
N SER A 19 -14.37 -29.11 -5.30
CA SER A 19 -13.87 -27.74 -5.46
C SER A 19 -12.82 -27.44 -4.38
N CYS A 20 -11.64 -27.03 -4.83
CA CYS A 20 -10.44 -26.88 -4.01
C CYS A 20 -10.66 -25.83 -2.90
N GLN A 21 -10.47 -26.20 -1.63
CA GLN A 21 -10.35 -25.22 -0.55
C GLN A 21 -9.13 -24.35 -0.85
N LYS A 22 -9.37 -23.11 -1.27
CA LYS A 22 -8.32 -22.09 -1.40
C LYS A 22 -7.58 -22.00 -0.07
N ALA A 23 -6.26 -21.99 -0.10
CA ALA A 23 -5.44 -21.89 1.11
C ALA A 23 -5.89 -20.68 1.93
N THR A 24 -6.03 -20.85 3.25
CA THR A 24 -6.28 -19.75 4.16
C THR A 24 -5.04 -18.88 4.18
N GLU A 25 -5.14 -17.68 3.62
CA GLU A 25 -4.07 -16.68 3.67
C GLU A 25 -3.74 -16.39 5.16
N PRO A 26 -2.46 -16.22 5.52
CA PRO A 26 -2.09 -15.84 6.88
C PRO A 26 -2.77 -14.52 7.24
N ILE A 27 -3.42 -14.48 8.39
CA ILE A 27 -3.97 -13.23 8.93
C ILE A 27 -2.78 -12.39 9.40
N ILE A 28 -2.34 -11.43 8.59
CA ILE A 28 -1.30 -10.45 9.00
C ILE A 28 -1.97 -9.40 9.89
N ASN A 29 -2.09 -9.70 11.18
CA ASN A 29 -2.41 -8.71 12.22
C ASN A 29 -1.12 -8.03 12.72
N SER A 30 -0.19 -7.69 11.83
CA SER A 30 1.03 -7.00 12.21
C SER A 30 0.81 -5.50 12.07
N SER A 31 0.66 -4.82 13.21
CA SER A 31 0.77 -3.36 13.28
C SER A 31 2.19 -2.86 13.01
N ASN A 32 3.15 -3.77 12.89
CA ASN A 32 4.54 -3.47 12.58
C ASN A 32 4.81 -3.79 11.10
N PRO A 33 5.50 -2.93 10.35
CA PRO A 33 5.89 -3.27 8.99
C PRO A 33 6.73 -4.54 9.02
N ASP A 34 6.33 -5.55 8.23
CA ASP A 34 7.16 -6.72 8.00
C ASP A 34 8.40 -6.27 7.20
N THR A 35 9.50 -6.03 7.91
CA THR A 35 10.77 -5.59 7.30
C THR A 35 11.43 -6.68 6.45
N THR A 36 10.91 -7.90 6.46
CA THR A 36 11.39 -9.04 5.66
C THR A 36 10.48 -9.37 4.48
N SER A 37 9.28 -8.77 4.40
CA SER A 37 8.39 -8.92 3.25
C SER A 37 9.02 -8.29 2.02
N HIS A 38 8.96 -9.00 0.89
CA HIS A 38 9.31 -8.47 -0.42
C HIS A 38 8.10 -7.86 -1.15
N ASP A 39 6.93 -7.88 -0.53
CA ASP A 39 5.69 -7.34 -1.08
C ASP A 39 5.52 -5.88 -0.65
N PHE A 40 6.07 -4.97 -1.45
CA PHE A 40 5.95 -3.53 -1.25
C PHE A 40 4.78 -2.96 -2.04
N THR A 41 3.91 -2.19 -1.38
CA THR A 41 2.91 -1.36 -2.06
C THR A 41 3.38 0.09 -2.03
N TRP A 42 3.55 0.69 -3.21
CA TRP A 42 3.92 2.09 -3.33
C TRP A 42 2.69 2.99 -3.25
N GLN A 43 2.84 4.13 -2.59
CA GLN A 43 1.86 5.21 -2.59
C GLN A 43 2.51 6.48 -3.12
N PHE A 44 1.76 7.24 -3.91
CA PHE A 44 2.18 8.57 -4.34
C PHE A 44 1.69 9.58 -3.33
N ASP A 45 2.61 10.39 -2.81
CA ASP A 45 2.28 11.58 -2.05
C ASP A 45 2.75 12.82 -2.82
N THR A 46 1.99 13.90 -2.74
CA THR A 46 2.29 15.16 -3.42
C THR A 46 2.77 16.18 -2.40
N LEU A 47 4.08 16.37 -2.33
CA LEU A 47 4.65 17.53 -1.66
C LEU A 47 4.32 18.78 -2.50
N ALA A 48 3.28 19.50 -2.08
CA ALA A 48 2.80 20.67 -2.81
C ALA A 48 3.54 21.93 -2.36
N TYR A 49 3.99 22.72 -3.33
CA TYR A 49 4.43 24.09 -3.11
C TYR A 49 3.26 25.05 -3.40
N PRO A 50 2.86 25.94 -2.47
CA PRO A 50 1.75 26.85 -2.73
C PRO A 50 1.99 27.74 -3.97
N ARG A 51 1.01 27.76 -4.89
CA ARG A 51 1.00 28.62 -6.09
C ARG A 51 2.06 28.30 -7.16
N SER A 52 2.60 27.07 -7.18
CA SER A 52 3.37 26.58 -8.32
C SER A 52 2.85 25.22 -8.77
N ASP A 53 2.95 24.98 -10.07
CA ASP A 53 2.62 23.71 -10.71
C ASP A 53 3.82 22.74 -10.66
N GLN A 54 4.94 23.16 -10.06
CA GLN A 54 6.17 22.40 -9.95
C GLN A 54 6.66 22.37 -8.50
N THR A 55 7.03 21.18 -8.04
CA THR A 55 7.83 20.98 -6.83
C THR A 55 9.07 20.18 -7.22
N LEU A 56 10.25 20.75 -7.01
CA LEU A 56 11.53 20.12 -7.26
C LEU A 56 12.12 19.70 -5.91
N ILE A 57 12.22 18.39 -5.67
CA ILE A 57 12.80 17.85 -4.44
C ILE A 57 14.30 17.68 -4.63
N ASP A 58 15.08 18.33 -3.77
CA ASP A 58 16.55 18.33 -3.84
C ASP A 58 17.19 17.32 -2.89
N GLY A 59 16.49 16.97 -1.80
CA GLY A 59 17.07 16.13 -0.77
C GLY A 59 16.06 15.55 0.20
N LEU A 60 16.45 14.42 0.77
CA LEU A 60 15.70 13.67 1.79
C LEU A 60 16.66 13.28 2.92
N TRP A 61 16.16 13.32 4.14
CA TRP A 61 16.83 12.77 5.32
C TRP A 61 15.79 12.15 6.26
N GLY A 62 16.12 11.07 6.95
CA GLY A 62 15.21 10.46 7.93
C GLY A 62 15.94 9.67 9.00
N SER A 63 15.37 9.66 10.20
CA SER A 63 15.92 8.95 11.37
C SER A 63 15.07 7.73 11.78
N SER A 64 13.78 7.73 11.44
CA SER A 64 12.82 6.64 11.69
C SER A 64 11.65 6.71 10.70
N GLU A 65 10.77 5.71 10.71
CA GLU A 65 9.54 5.68 9.89
C GLU A 65 8.60 6.86 10.12
N ASN A 66 8.71 7.51 11.28
CA ASN A 66 7.84 8.62 11.71
C ASN A 66 8.60 9.96 11.79
N ASP A 67 9.82 10.02 11.27
CA ASP A 67 10.67 11.22 11.30
C ASP A 67 11.51 11.32 10.03
N VAL A 68 10.89 11.89 8.98
CA VAL A 68 11.53 12.10 7.67
C VAL A 68 11.34 13.56 7.24
N TYR A 69 12.38 14.15 6.67
CA TYR A 69 12.40 15.50 6.14
C TYR A 69 12.68 15.48 4.65
N ALA A 70 11.96 16.34 3.92
CA ALA A 70 12.22 16.64 2.53
C ALA A 70 12.51 18.13 2.38
N VAL A 71 13.46 18.45 1.50
CA VAL A 71 13.75 19.83 1.10
C VAL A 71 13.64 19.95 -0.41
N GLY A 72 13.20 21.11 -0.86
CA GLY A 72 13.03 21.38 -2.27
C GLY A 72 12.69 22.82 -2.54
N HIS A 73 12.49 23.16 -3.80
CA HIS A 73 12.10 24.48 -4.25
C HIS A 73 11.14 24.38 -5.45
N ASN A 74 10.84 25.52 -6.06
CA ASN A 74 10.16 25.57 -7.35
C ASN A 74 10.81 26.62 -8.25
N ASP A 75 10.15 26.94 -9.37
CA ASP A 75 10.57 27.94 -10.35
C ASP A 75 10.40 29.40 -9.86
N ARG A 76 9.63 29.64 -8.79
CA ARG A 76 9.11 30.98 -8.41
C ARG A 76 9.38 31.40 -6.97
N GLY A 77 10.05 30.59 -6.16
CA GLY A 77 10.05 30.71 -4.71
C GLY A 77 11.34 30.26 -4.04
N VAL A 78 11.40 30.55 -2.74
CA VAL A 78 12.49 30.12 -1.84
C VAL A 78 12.36 28.63 -1.52
N GLY A 79 13.38 28.05 -0.89
CA GLY A 79 13.32 26.64 -0.47
C GLY A 79 12.22 26.38 0.55
N GLN A 80 11.60 25.21 0.44
CA GLN A 80 10.57 24.69 1.33
C GLN A 80 11.09 23.45 2.05
N ILE A 81 10.63 23.27 3.30
CA ILE A 81 10.93 22.10 4.12
C ILE A 81 9.60 21.44 4.49
N TRP A 82 9.56 20.12 4.35
CA TRP A 82 8.44 19.29 4.79
C TRP A 82 8.90 18.24 5.80
N HIS A 83 8.05 17.92 6.75
CA HIS A 83 8.25 16.87 7.75
C HIS A 83 7.14 15.82 7.68
N TRP A 84 7.52 14.56 7.58
CA TRP A 84 6.65 13.40 7.72
C TRP A 84 6.68 12.90 9.15
N ASN A 85 5.50 12.79 9.76
CA ASN A 85 5.35 12.37 11.15
C ASN A 85 4.90 10.91 11.32
N GLY A 86 4.92 10.09 10.25
CA GLY A 86 4.37 8.73 10.24
C GLY A 86 2.96 8.61 9.64
N SER A 87 2.29 9.74 9.41
CA SER A 87 0.91 9.76 8.92
C SER A 87 0.61 10.81 7.86
N GLU A 88 1.28 11.96 7.92
CA GLU A 88 1.10 13.05 6.97
C GLU A 88 2.36 13.90 6.82
N TRP A 89 2.54 14.52 5.66
CA TRP A 89 3.56 15.55 5.44
C TRP A 89 3.04 16.93 5.88
N LYS A 90 3.88 17.67 6.60
CA LYS A 90 3.61 19.06 7.00
C LYS A 90 4.67 20.01 6.47
N SER A 91 4.22 21.10 5.86
CA SER A 91 5.05 22.25 5.58
C SER A 91 5.56 22.85 6.88
N LEU A 92 6.88 23.05 7.01
CA LEU A 92 7.49 23.73 8.17
C LEU A 92 7.74 25.22 7.94
N VAL A 93 7.58 25.68 6.69
CA VAL A 93 7.71 27.08 6.31
C VAL A 93 6.30 27.65 6.16
N ASN A 94 6.07 28.83 6.74
CA ASN A 94 4.76 29.49 6.84
C ASN A 94 4.63 30.63 5.82
#